data_AF-A0A9D4DBH0-F1
#
_entry.id   AF-A0A9D4DBH0-F1
#
_cell.length_a   1.000
_cell.length_b   1.000
_cell.length_c   1.000
_cell.angle_alpha   90.00
_cell.angle_beta   90.00
_cell.angle_gamma   90.00
#
_symmetry.space_group_name_H-M   'P 1'
#
loop_
_entity.id
_entity.type
_entity.pdbx_description
1 polymer ?
#
loop_
_entity_poly.entity_id
_entity_poly.type
_entity_poly.pdbx_seq_one_letter_code
_entity_poly.pdbx_strand_id
1 'polypeptide(L)'
;MLFDIGRFALKSIRQSLNKTGPGPRRHGNTGRKPKNALVFTDVERVVQFICNYAEEFGIPQPAAPRGRDDTAPIYLQSGTTKMNIHKLYRASCQEAGVRFVEKASLSQYGVPASHI
;
A
#
# COMPACT_ATOMS: atom_id res chain seq x y z
N MET A 1 -30.87 34.58 -16.76
CA MET A 1 -31.25 33.16 -16.91
C MET A 1 -29.96 32.35 -17.04
N LEU A 2 -29.77 31.31 -16.22
CA LEU A 2 -28.52 30.56 -16.14
C LEU A 2 -28.55 29.41 -17.17
N PHE A 3 -27.96 29.62 -18.34
CA PHE A 3 -28.16 28.80 -19.53
C PHE A 3 -27.15 27.65 -19.75
N ASP A 4 -26.31 27.31 -18.77
CA ASP A 4 -25.20 26.37 -18.99
C ASP A 4 -25.19 25.14 -18.06
N ILE A 5 -26.27 24.90 -17.32
CA ILE A 5 -26.35 23.74 -16.41
C ILE A 5 -27.18 22.63 -17.05
N GLY A 6 -26.53 21.53 -17.40
CA GLY A 6 -27.19 20.32 -17.90
C GLY A 6 -28.24 19.76 -16.93
N ARG A 7 -29.30 19.16 -17.48
CA ARG A 7 -30.47 18.67 -16.70
C ARG A 7 -30.10 17.77 -15.52
N PHE A 8 -29.11 16.89 -15.69
CA PHE A 8 -28.63 15.99 -14.64
C PHE A 8 -27.91 16.75 -13.50
N ALA A 9 -27.08 17.73 -13.86
CA ALA A 9 -26.39 18.57 -12.90
C ALA A 9 -27.41 19.38 -12.07
N LEU A 10 -28.41 19.98 -12.72
CA LEU A 10 -29.48 20.73 -12.02
C LEU A 10 -30.29 19.83 -11.07
N LYS A 11 -30.69 18.64 -11.52
CA LYS A 11 -31.40 17.65 -10.68
C LYS A 11 -30.56 17.26 -9.46
N SER A 12 -29.26 17.06 -9.65
CA SER A 12 -28.32 16.72 -8.59
C SER A 12 -28.09 17.88 -7.59
N ILE A 13 -27.99 19.13 -8.08
CA ILE A 13 -27.91 20.34 -7.23
C ILE A 13 -29.17 20.43 -6.36
N ARG A 14 -30.36 20.37 -6.97
CA ARG A 14 -31.64 20.46 -6.26
C ARG A 14 -31.77 19.38 -5.18
N GLN A 15 -31.38 18.15 -5.50
CA GLN A 15 -31.43 17.06 -4.54
C GLN A 15 -30.46 17.26 -3.37
N SER A 16 -29.25 17.76 -3.63
CA SER A 16 -28.28 18.08 -2.58
C SER A 16 -28.76 19.23 -1.70
N LEU A 17 -29.31 20.29 -2.31
CA LEU A 17 -29.83 21.45 -1.60
C LEU A 17 -30.98 21.07 -0.66
N ASN A 18 -31.91 20.23 -1.13
CA ASN A 18 -33.03 19.75 -0.32
C ASN A 18 -32.60 18.83 0.84
N LYS A 19 -31.50 18.08 0.68
CA LYS A 19 -31.06 17.09 1.69
C LYS A 19 -30.13 17.67 2.75
N THR A 20 -29.18 18.51 2.33
CA THR A 20 -28.05 18.94 3.19
C THR A 20 -28.03 20.45 3.41
N GLY A 21 -28.86 21.22 2.68
CA GLY A 21 -28.83 22.68 2.69
C GLY A 21 -27.70 23.26 1.80
N PRO A 22 -27.56 24.60 1.80
CA PRO A 22 -26.49 25.26 1.06
C PRO A 22 -25.12 24.98 1.71
N GLY A 23 -24.30 24.19 1.04
CA GLY A 23 -22.95 23.84 1.50
C GLY A 23 -22.16 23.12 0.41
N PRO A 24 -20.82 23.02 0.55
CA PRO A 24 -20.01 22.27 -0.39
C PRO A 24 -20.42 20.80 -0.40
N ARG A 25 -20.48 20.20 -1.59
CA ARG A 25 -20.82 18.78 -1.71
C ARG A 25 -19.70 17.95 -1.10
N ARG A 26 -20.04 17.13 -0.10
CA ARG A 26 -19.12 16.17 0.50
C ARG A 26 -19.39 14.79 -0.10
N HIS A 27 -18.35 14.13 -0.60
CA HIS A 27 -18.49 12.79 -1.16
C HIS A 27 -18.86 11.79 -0.05
N GLY A 28 -19.72 10.82 -0.35
CA GLY A 28 -20.19 9.83 0.65
C GLY A 28 -19.07 8.98 1.26
N ASN A 29 -17.95 8.84 0.54
CA ASN A 29 -16.75 8.16 1.04
C ASN A 29 -15.70 9.10 1.65
N THR A 30 -15.98 10.40 1.81
CA THR A 30 -15.02 11.32 2.45
C THR A 30 -14.74 10.85 3.88
N GLY A 31 -13.51 10.36 4.12
CA GLY A 31 -13.06 9.84 5.41
C GLY A 31 -13.33 8.36 5.66
N ARG A 32 -13.96 7.63 4.72
CA ARG A 32 -14.17 6.18 4.85
C ARG A 32 -13.02 5.43 4.19
N LYS A 33 -12.26 4.67 4.98
CA LYS A 33 -11.30 3.71 4.44
C LYS A 33 -12.08 2.58 3.75
N PRO A 34 -11.66 2.11 2.55
CA PRO A 34 -12.30 0.97 1.92
C PRO A 34 -12.19 -0.26 2.83
N LYS A 35 -13.18 -1.15 2.80
CA LYS A 35 -13.18 -2.39 3.61
C LYS A 35 -11.94 -3.26 3.37
N ASN A 36 -11.34 -3.13 2.20
CA ASN A 36 -10.14 -3.86 1.78
C ASN A 36 -8.84 -3.06 2.01
N ALA A 37 -8.90 -1.93 2.72
CA ALA A 37 -7.69 -1.20 3.10
C ALA A 37 -6.79 -2.09 3.95
N LEU A 38 -5.48 -2.01 3.69
CA LEU A 38 -4.50 -2.64 4.56
C LEU A 38 -4.49 -1.90 5.89
N VAL A 39 -4.43 -2.65 6.99
CA VAL A 39 -4.23 -2.08 8.32
C VAL A 39 -2.74 -1.82 8.49
N PHE A 40 -2.38 -0.79 9.27
CA PHE A 40 -0.99 -0.47 9.54
C PHE A 40 -0.21 -1.67 10.11
N THR A 41 -0.85 -2.45 10.99
CA THR A 41 -0.31 -3.69 11.55
C THR A 41 0.05 -4.73 10.49
N ASP A 42 -0.67 -4.75 9.36
CA ASP A 42 -0.38 -5.68 8.27
C ASP A 42 0.91 -5.26 7.54
N VAL A 43 1.13 -3.95 7.40
CA VAL A 43 2.36 -3.39 6.82
C VAL A 43 3.55 -3.65 7.73
N GLU A 44 3.42 -3.41 9.04
CA GLU A 44 4.49 -3.69 10.00
C GLU A 44 4.94 -5.14 9.97
N ARG A 45 4.00 -6.09 9.91
CA ARG A 45 4.33 -7.52 9.80
C ARG A 45 5.09 -7.85 8.52
N VAL A 46 4.69 -7.28 7.39
CA VAL A 46 5.40 -7.47 6.12
C VAL A 46 6.82 -6.92 6.21
N VAL A 47 6.99 -5.72 6.76
CA VAL A 47 8.30 -5.10 6.94
C VAL A 47 9.18 -5.96 7.85
N GLN A 48 8.65 -6.37 9.01
CA GLN A 48 9.36 -7.20 9.96
C GLN A 48 9.77 -8.54 9.35
N PHE A 49 8.88 -9.19 8.58
CA PHE A 49 9.22 -10.41 7.86
C PHE A 49 10.36 -10.20 6.87
N ILE A 50 10.33 -9.12 6.08
CA ILE A 50 11.38 -8.81 5.10
C ILE A 50 12.71 -8.51 5.80
N CYS A 51 12.71 -7.75 6.89
CA CYS A 51 13.90 -7.48 7.70
C CYS A 51 14.50 -8.77 8.24
N ASN A 52 13.71 -9.61 8.91
CA ASN A 52 14.18 -10.88 9.45
C ASN A 52 14.74 -11.79 8.34
N TYR A 53 14.05 -11.87 7.19
CA TYR A 53 14.51 -12.65 6.05
C TYR A 53 15.83 -12.12 5.47
N ALA A 54 15.98 -10.80 5.38
CA ALA A 54 17.22 -10.17 4.91
C ALA A 54 18.37 -10.31 5.92
N GLU A 55 18.10 -10.32 7.22
CA GLU A 55 19.10 -10.59 8.25
C GLU A 55 19.62 -12.03 8.18
N GLU A 56 18.74 -13.01 7.91
CA GLU A 56 19.11 -14.42 7.88
C GLU A 56 19.77 -14.84 6.55
N PHE A 57 19.24 -14.36 5.41
CA PHE A 57 19.66 -14.82 4.07
C PHE A 57 20.33 -13.74 3.23
N GLY A 58 20.34 -12.50 3.70
CA GLY A 58 20.92 -11.39 2.98
C GLY A 58 22.44 -11.34 3.10
N ILE A 59 23.06 -10.75 2.09
CA ILE A 59 24.49 -10.52 2.01
C ILE A 59 24.69 -9.00 2.09
N PRO A 60 25.39 -8.49 3.12
CA PRO A 60 25.65 -7.07 3.22
C PRO A 60 26.52 -6.63 2.04
N GLN A 61 26.34 -5.38 1.60
CA GLN A 61 27.22 -4.80 0.59
C GLN A 61 28.70 -4.95 1.04
N PRO A 62 29.57 -5.56 0.20
CA PRO A 62 31.01 -5.58 0.46
C PRO A 62 31.54 -4.16 0.67
N ALA A 63 32.62 -3.99 1.43
CA ALA A 63 33.21 -2.68 1.67
C ALA A 63 33.51 -1.97 0.34
N ALA A 64 32.66 -1.00 -0.01
CA ALA A 64 32.72 -0.21 -1.22
C ALA A 64 32.47 1.27 -0.86
N PRO A 65 33.02 2.23 -1.62
CA PRO A 65 32.70 3.64 -1.45
C PRO A 65 31.18 3.81 -1.52
N ARG A 66 30.60 4.26 -0.41
CA ARG A 66 29.15 4.51 -0.36
C ARG A 66 28.83 5.70 -1.24
N GLY A 67 27.72 5.61 -1.95
CA GLY A 67 27.13 6.73 -2.67
C GLY A 67 26.48 7.71 -1.69
N ARG A 68 25.24 8.11 -1.97
CA ARG A 68 24.51 9.12 -1.18
C ARG A 68 23.87 8.58 0.11
N ASP A 69 23.69 7.26 0.22
CA ASP A 69 22.91 6.66 1.31
C ASP A 69 23.77 6.33 2.53
N ASP A 70 23.27 6.69 3.71
CA ASP A 70 23.95 6.46 5.00
C ASP A 70 23.96 4.97 5.40
N THR A 71 22.97 4.18 4.95
CA THR A 71 22.83 2.76 5.28
C THR A 71 23.19 1.86 4.10
N ALA A 72 24.06 0.88 4.32
CA ALA A 72 24.42 -0.09 3.28
C ALA A 72 23.21 -0.99 2.96
N PRO A 73 22.88 -1.20 1.68
CA PRO A 73 21.86 -2.15 1.29
C PRO A 73 22.27 -3.58 1.67
N ILE A 74 21.27 -4.38 2.00
CA ILE A 74 21.39 -5.84 2.16
C ILE A 74 20.86 -6.47 0.88
N TYR A 75 21.70 -7.24 0.19
CA TYR A 75 21.32 -7.92 -1.04
C TYR A 75 20.75 -9.29 -0.73
N LEU A 76 19.64 -9.64 -1.36
CA LEU A 76 19.12 -11.00 -1.31
C LEU A 76 19.83 -11.87 -2.35
N GLN A 77 19.91 -13.18 -2.07
CA GLN A 77 20.48 -14.14 -3.01
C GLN A 77 19.71 -14.15 -4.34
N SER A 78 20.45 -14.21 -5.45
CA SER A 78 19.88 -14.16 -6.81
C SER A 78 18.93 -15.32 -7.14
N GLY A 79 19.08 -16.47 -6.47
CA GLY A 79 18.19 -17.63 -6.61
C GLY A 79 16.80 -17.44 -6.00
N THR A 80 16.61 -16.41 -5.15
CA THR A 80 15.36 -16.20 -4.44
C THR A 80 14.53 -15.12 -5.13
N THR A 81 13.43 -15.55 -5.75
CA THR A 81 12.50 -14.60 -6.38
C THR A 81 11.59 -13.93 -5.35
N LYS A 82 11.09 -12.72 -5.66
CA LYS A 82 10.05 -12.04 -4.85
C LYS A 82 8.84 -12.94 -4.57
N MET A 83 8.51 -13.85 -5.49
CA MET A 83 7.43 -14.80 -5.34
C MET A 83 7.73 -15.88 -4.29
N ASN A 84 8.97 -16.38 -4.25
CA ASN A 84 9.37 -17.37 -3.26
C ASN A 84 9.32 -16.79 -1.84
N ILE A 85 9.81 -15.56 -1.68
CA ILE A 85 9.76 -14.83 -0.41
C ILE A 85 8.30 -14.60 0.02
N HIS A 86 7.42 -14.23 -0.92
CA HIS A 86 6.00 -14.06 -0.63
C HIS A 86 5.30 -15.37 -0.23
N LYS A 87 5.68 -16.51 -0.83
CA LYS A 87 5.18 -17.83 -0.42
C LYS A 87 5.61 -18.18 1.01
N LEU A 88 6.85 -17.90 1.39
CA LEU A 88 7.36 -18.09 2.75
C LEU A 88 6.61 -17.20 3.75
N TYR A 89 6.42 -15.93 3.42
CA TYR A 89 5.61 -15.01 4.22
C TYR A 89 4.18 -15.51 4.42
N ARG A 90 3.54 -15.97 3.33
CA ARG A 90 2.18 -16.51 3.37
C ARG A 90 2.10 -17.74 4.28
N ALA A 91 3.05 -18.66 4.17
CA ALA A 91 3.11 -19.85 5.03
C ALA A 91 3.27 -19.45 6.52
N SER A 92 4.21 -18.56 6.82
CA SER A 92 4.43 -18.04 8.19
C SER A 92 3.18 -17.38 8.77
N CYS A 93 2.46 -16.59 7.97
CA CYS A 93 1.21 -15.98 8.41
C CYS A 93 0.09 -16.99 8.64
N GLN A 94 0.01 -18.03 7.82
CA GLN A 94 -0.96 -19.13 7.99
C GLN A 94 -0.68 -19.93 9.27
N GLU A 95 0.58 -20.23 9.55
CA GLU A 95 1.01 -20.90 10.79
C GLU A 95 0.70 -20.07 12.03
N ALA A 96 0.95 -18.75 11.97
CA ALA A 96 0.64 -17.83 13.06
C ALA A 96 -0.86 -17.48 13.17
N GLY A 97 -1.72 -17.97 12.27
CA GLY A 97 -3.15 -17.69 12.25
C GLY A 97 -3.49 -16.21 11.97
N VAL A 98 -2.58 -15.47 11.35
CA VAL A 98 -2.75 -14.03 11.05
C VAL A 98 -3.12 -13.80 9.59
N ARG A 99 -3.82 -12.68 9.33
CA ARG A 99 -4.14 -12.23 7.98
C ARG A 99 -2.84 -11.94 7.22
N PHE A 100 -2.69 -12.54 6.04
CA PHE A 100 -1.60 -12.26 5.12
C PHE A 100 -1.98 -11.19 4.08
N VAL A 101 -0.98 -10.43 3.63
CA VAL A 101 -1.12 -9.46 2.54
C VAL A 101 -0.87 -10.13 1.18
N GLU A 102 -1.81 -9.96 0.26
CA GLU A 102 -1.66 -10.44 -1.11
C GLU A 102 -0.64 -9.61 -1.89
N LYS A 103 0.12 -10.26 -2.78
CA LYS A 103 1.20 -9.62 -3.54
C LYS A 103 0.71 -8.40 -4.34
N ALA A 104 -0.49 -8.49 -4.91
CA ALA A 104 -1.09 -7.41 -5.71
C ALA A 104 -1.38 -6.15 -4.89
N SER A 105 -1.64 -6.30 -3.58
CA SER A 105 -1.95 -5.18 -2.69
C SER A 105 -0.71 -4.38 -2.28
N LEU A 106 0.50 -4.96 -2.38
CA LEU A 106 1.76 -4.26 -2.11
C LEU A 106 2.12 -3.24 -3.20
N SER A 107 1.63 -3.44 -4.43
CA SER A 107 1.87 -2.52 -5.56
C SER A 107 1.13 -1.18 -5.39
N GLN A 108 0.00 -1.17 -4.68
CA GLN A 108 -0.84 0.03 -4.49
C GLN A 108 -0.27 1.04 -3.48
N TYR A 109 0.78 0.70 -2.73
CA TYR A 109 1.34 1.57 -1.69
C TYR A 109 2.72 2.15 -2.04
N GLY A 110 3.14 2.09 -3.31
CA GLY A 110 4.28 2.87 -3.80
C GLY A 110 5.59 2.60 -3.05
N VAL A 111 6.00 1.34 -2.95
CA VAL A 111 7.43 1.06 -2.73
C VAL A 111 8.09 1.20 -4.11
N PRO A 112 8.95 2.22 -4.34
CA PRO A 112 9.51 2.46 -5.65
C PRO A 112 10.30 1.23 -6.10
N ALA A 113 10.04 0.79 -7.33
CA ALA A 113 10.66 -0.38 -7.95
C ALA A 113 12.18 -0.21 -8.25
N SER A 114 12.81 0.84 -7.73
CA SER A 114 14.18 1.24 -8.06
C SER A 114 15.27 0.70 -7.11
N HIS A 115 14.94 -0.13 -6.13
CA HIS A 115 15.92 -0.67 -5.15
C HIS A 115 15.90 -2.20 -5.03
N ILE A 116 15.66 -2.90 -6.15
CA ILE A 116 15.88 -4.36 -6.23
C ILE A 116 16.74 -4.66 -7.43
#